data_AF-A0A1J5HCU2-F1
#
_entry.id   AF-A0A1J5HCU2-F1
#
_cell.length_a   1.000
_cell.length_b   1.000
_cell.length_c   1.000
_cell.angle_alpha   90.00
_cell.angle_beta   90.00
_cell.angle_gamma   90.00
#
_symmetry.space_group_name_H-M   'P 1'
#
loop_
_entity.id
_entity.type
_entity.pdbx_description
1 polymer ?
#
loop_
_entity_poly.entity_id
_entity_poly.type
_entity_poly.pdbx_seq_one_letter_code
_entity_poly.pdbx_strand_id
1 'polypeptide(L)'
;MKAPIIAFSLFLVLFYSCGYKSADYKALQAQNDSLMRAKQSIQNEVDEYFSAMNQIEQNIEKIKETQGILETKPVSNELDSSSRAKINDDLLYINDMLKTNKEELNRLRTKLKKSSLHSSELQKTIERLTKSIEEQGAKLIILKADLAAKDSLISDLGITVNKLGKDVETLKTDNEVKQTKISAQEETIHTAWYVFGTRKELKEQKIVTSEGIFSSSKVLQSDFNKNYFVRIDARQTKSIPLYSTRAKILTSHSKSTYTLEKENGNFVLLITDTKGFWSISKYLVIEVD
;
A
#
# COMPACT_ATOMS: atom_id res chain seq x y z
N MET A 1 -48.74 62.21 27.82
CA MET A 1 -48.86 60.75 27.88
C MET A 1 -48.72 60.16 26.49
N LYS A 2 -47.49 59.88 26.00
CA LYS A 2 -47.24 59.02 24.83
C LYS A 2 -45.83 58.42 24.91
N ALA A 3 -45.78 57.09 24.78
CA ALA A 3 -44.65 56.19 24.46
C ALA A 3 -43.40 56.20 25.39
N PRO A 4 -42.98 55.02 25.88
CA PRO A 4 -42.21 54.13 25.01
C PRO A 4 -42.55 52.64 25.22
N ILE A 5 -43.30 52.04 24.29
CA ILE A 5 -43.48 50.58 24.21
C ILE A 5 -42.74 50.00 22.98
N ILE A 6 -42.12 50.86 22.16
CA ILE A 6 -41.51 50.45 20.88
C ILE A 6 -40.11 49.82 21.05
N ALA A 7 -39.47 49.93 22.23
CA ALA A 7 -38.11 49.44 22.43
C ALA A 7 -38.01 47.95 22.78
N PHE A 8 -39.10 47.27 23.14
CA PHE A 8 -39.05 45.87 23.61
C PHE A 8 -39.44 44.83 22.55
N SER A 9 -40.02 45.23 21.41
CA SER A 9 -40.38 44.30 20.33
C SER A 9 -39.28 44.08 19.28
N LEU A 10 -38.18 44.84 19.33
CA LEU A 10 -37.10 44.75 18.36
C LEU A 10 -35.97 43.78 18.77
N PHE A 11 -35.99 43.27 20.01
CA PHE A 11 -34.93 42.39 20.53
C PHE A 11 -35.25 40.88 20.44
N LEU A 12 -36.46 40.52 19.99
CA LEU A 12 -36.92 39.12 19.91
C LEU A 12 -36.79 38.48 18.52
N VAL A 13 -36.29 39.21 17.52
CA VAL A 13 -36.15 38.70 16.13
C VAL A 13 -34.73 38.21 15.81
N LEU A 14 -33.76 38.37 16.72
CA LEU A 14 -32.35 38.03 16.45
C LEU A 14 -31.93 36.59 16.80
N PHE A 15 -32.84 35.73 17.27
CA PHE A 15 -32.52 34.32 17.62
C PHE A 15 -33.04 33.26 16.63
N TYR A 16 -33.61 33.65 15.48
CA TYR A 16 -34.06 32.70 14.45
C TYR A 16 -33.04 32.37 13.35
N SER A 17 -31.80 32.87 13.43
CA SER A 17 -30.72 32.45 12.51
C SER A 17 -29.90 31.31 13.12
N CYS A 18 -30.57 30.24 13.52
CA CYS A 18 -29.92 28.98 13.83
C CYS A 18 -29.84 28.17 12.52
N GLY A 19 -28.72 28.32 11.79
CA GLY A 19 -28.44 27.68 10.50
C GLY A 19 -28.32 26.15 10.50
N TYR A 20 -28.99 25.45 11.42
CA TYR A 20 -29.05 23.98 11.54
C TYR A 20 -29.80 23.29 10.38
N LYS A 21 -30.29 24.04 9.39
CA LYS A 21 -31.00 23.54 8.21
C LYS A 21 -30.55 24.20 6.89
N SER A 22 -29.36 24.81 6.84
CA SER A 22 -28.84 25.34 5.57
C SER A 22 -28.53 24.19 4.60
N ALA A 23 -28.61 24.47 3.29
CA ALA A 23 -28.24 23.50 2.27
C ALA A 23 -26.78 22.99 2.45
N ASP A 24 -25.89 23.87 2.92
CA ASP A 24 -24.50 23.56 3.22
C ASP A 24 -24.36 22.58 4.39
N TYR A 25 -25.17 22.73 5.46
CA TYR A 25 -25.18 21.78 6.57
C TYR A 25 -25.61 20.38 6.11
N LYS A 26 -26.64 20.28 5.27
CA LYS A 26 -27.09 19.00 4.70
C LYS A 26 -26.04 18.40 3.76
N ALA A 27 -25.36 19.22 2.95
CA ALA A 27 -24.29 18.76 2.08
C ALA A 27 -23.08 18.24 2.88
N LEU A 28 -22.73 18.92 3.98
CA LEU A 28 -21.65 18.50 4.88
C LEU A 28 -22.00 17.21 5.62
N GLN A 29 -23.26 17.07 6.07
CA GLN A 29 -23.76 15.83 6.67
C GLN A 29 -23.74 14.67 5.66
N ALA A 30 -24.18 14.90 4.41
CA ALA A 30 -24.13 13.88 3.36
C ALA A 30 -22.70 13.45 3.02
N GLN A 31 -21.72 14.37 3.04
CA GLN A 31 -20.31 14.03 2.89
C GLN A 31 -19.79 13.23 4.08
N ASN A 32 -20.16 13.58 5.32
CA ASN A 32 -19.78 12.83 6.51
C ASN A 32 -20.34 11.40 6.46
N ASP A 33 -21.62 11.25 6.11
CA ASP A 33 -22.27 9.96 5.94
C ASP A 33 -21.62 9.13 4.81
N SER A 34 -21.18 9.79 3.74
CA SER A 34 -20.41 9.15 2.66
C SER A 34 -19.04 8.67 3.14
N LEU A 35 -18.32 9.50 3.90
CA LEU A 35 -17.00 9.15 4.46
C LEU A 35 -17.11 8.02 5.49
N MET A 36 -18.13 8.03 6.34
CA MET A 36 -18.39 6.98 7.32
C MET A 36 -18.69 5.64 6.64
N ARG A 37 -19.49 5.64 5.56
CA ARG A 37 -19.73 4.42 4.77
C ARG A 37 -18.47 3.91 4.07
N ALA A 38 -17.67 4.79 3.47
CA ALA A 38 -16.41 4.41 2.86
C ALA A 38 -15.44 3.82 3.89
N LYS A 39 -15.34 4.43 5.09
CA LYS A 39 -14.53 3.93 6.20
C LYS A 39 -14.98 2.55 6.65
N GLN A 40 -16.28 2.34 6.85
CA GLN A 40 -16.83 1.04 7.24
C GLN A 40 -16.56 -0.03 6.17
N SER A 41 -16.70 0.32 4.89
CA SER A 41 -16.41 -0.59 3.79
C SER A 41 -14.93 -1.01 3.79
N ILE A 42 -14.02 -0.07 4.03
CA ILE A 42 -12.57 -0.36 4.12
C ILE A 42 -12.27 -1.24 5.34
N GLN A 43 -12.88 -0.97 6.49
CA GLN A 43 -12.70 -1.80 7.70
C GLN A 43 -13.15 -3.24 7.46
N ASN A 44 -14.34 -3.43 6.90
CA ASN A 44 -14.84 -4.76 6.57
C ASN A 44 -13.94 -5.49 5.57
N GLU A 45 -13.39 -4.77 4.59
CA GLU A 45 -12.45 -5.36 3.62
C GLU A 45 -11.15 -5.81 4.30
N VAL A 46 -10.61 -4.99 5.20
CA VAL A 46 -9.39 -5.29 5.97
C VAL A 46 -9.59 -6.49 6.91
N ASP A 47 -10.72 -6.55 7.62
CA ASP A 47 -11.05 -7.68 8.50
C ASP A 47 -11.15 -9.00 7.73
N GLU A 48 -11.71 -8.96 6.51
CA GLU A 48 -11.78 -10.13 5.63
C GLU A 48 -10.39 -10.61 5.19
N TYR A 49 -9.46 -9.69 4.86
CA TYR A 49 -8.07 -10.08 4.57
C TYR A 49 -7.41 -10.76 5.77
N PHE A 50 -7.52 -10.16 6.96
CA PHE A 50 -6.90 -10.73 8.16
C PHE A 50 -7.48 -12.09 8.52
N SER A 51 -8.79 -12.25 8.42
CA SER A 51 -9.47 -13.53 8.67
C SER A 51 -8.97 -14.61 7.71
N ALA A 52 -8.93 -14.32 6.41
CA ALA A 52 -8.45 -15.27 5.40
C ALA A 52 -6.96 -15.59 5.56
N MET A 53 -6.12 -14.59 5.86
CA MET A 53 -4.69 -14.79 6.12
C MET A 53 -4.45 -15.69 7.33
N ASN A 54 -5.15 -15.43 8.44
CA ASN A 54 -5.06 -16.25 9.65
C ASN A 54 -5.48 -17.70 9.39
N GLN A 55 -6.54 -17.91 8.61
CA GLN A 55 -6.96 -19.25 8.21
C GLN A 55 -5.89 -19.96 7.36
N ILE A 56 -5.27 -19.25 6.40
CA ILE A 56 -4.18 -19.80 5.59
C ILE A 56 -2.98 -20.17 6.47
N GLU A 57 -2.62 -19.33 7.44
CA GLU A 57 -1.53 -19.60 8.38
C GLU A 57 -1.77 -20.85 9.22
N GLN A 58 -2.97 -20.98 9.80
CA GLN A 58 -3.37 -22.17 10.55
C GLN A 58 -3.32 -23.43 9.68
N ASN A 59 -3.77 -23.30 8.43
CA ASN A 59 -3.70 -24.40 7.47
C ASN A 59 -2.25 -24.80 7.16
N ILE A 60 -1.34 -23.83 6.98
CA ILE A 60 0.10 -24.09 6.76
C ILE A 60 0.70 -24.82 7.96
N GLU A 61 0.37 -24.41 9.18
CA GLU A 61 0.86 -25.05 10.40
C GLU A 61 0.40 -26.51 10.48
N LYS A 62 -0.89 -26.76 10.24
CA LYS A 62 -1.45 -28.12 10.21
C LYS A 62 -0.82 -29.00 9.12
N ILE A 63 -0.56 -28.43 7.94
CA ILE A 63 0.16 -29.13 6.85
C ILE A 63 1.55 -29.52 7.34
N LYS A 64 2.30 -28.60 7.95
CA LYS A 64 3.66 -28.84 8.44
C LYS A 64 3.69 -29.92 9.53
N GLU A 65 2.76 -29.87 10.48
CA GLU A 65 2.62 -30.89 11.52
C GLU A 65 2.35 -32.27 10.92
N THR A 66 1.38 -32.35 9.99
CA THR A 66 1.03 -33.61 9.33
C THR A 66 2.20 -34.16 8.53
N GLN A 67 2.93 -33.31 7.80
CA GLN A 67 4.15 -33.68 7.09
C GLN A 67 5.24 -34.19 8.03
N GLY A 68 5.47 -33.53 9.17
CA GLY A 68 6.44 -33.98 10.17
C GLY A 68 6.09 -35.35 10.78
N ILE A 69 4.80 -35.64 10.97
CA ILE A 69 4.35 -36.98 11.41
C ILE A 69 4.65 -38.03 10.33
N LEU A 70 4.45 -37.70 9.06
CA LEU A 70 4.74 -38.61 7.94
C LEU A 70 6.25 -38.85 7.78
N GLU A 71 7.10 -37.85 7.99
CA GLU A 71 8.56 -37.96 7.93
C GLU A 71 9.15 -38.85 9.04
N THR A 72 8.54 -38.83 10.23
CA THR A 72 9.05 -39.53 11.43
C THR A 72 8.52 -40.95 11.59
N LYS A 73 7.47 -41.34 10.85
CA LYS A 73 6.93 -42.70 10.90
C LYS A 73 7.91 -43.67 10.24
N PRO A 74 8.42 -44.68 10.96
CA PRO A 74 9.23 -45.72 10.34
C PRO A 74 8.35 -46.49 9.36
N VAL A 75 8.65 -46.34 8.07
CA VAL A 75 8.17 -47.22 7.01
C VAL A 75 8.96 -48.53 7.15
N SER A 76 8.58 -49.36 8.13
CA SER A 76 9.08 -50.72 8.25
C SER A 76 8.40 -51.60 7.20
N ASN A 77 9.03 -52.73 6.85
CA ASN A 77 8.50 -53.70 5.89
C ASN A 77 7.16 -54.36 6.32
N GLU A 78 6.60 -53.98 7.48
CA GLU A 78 5.33 -54.46 8.03
C GLU A 78 4.32 -53.33 8.28
N LEU A 79 4.22 -52.33 7.38
CA LEU A 79 3.06 -51.44 7.43
C LEU A 79 1.78 -52.25 7.13
N ASP A 80 0.94 -52.42 8.14
CA ASP A 80 -0.39 -52.98 7.96
C ASP A 80 -1.22 -52.13 6.98
N SER A 81 -2.28 -52.72 6.42
CA SER A 81 -3.13 -52.05 5.43
C SER A 81 -3.81 -50.79 5.98
N SER A 82 -4.06 -50.73 7.29
CA SER A 82 -4.70 -49.60 7.98
C SER A 82 -3.78 -48.37 8.02
N SER A 83 -2.51 -48.59 8.35
CA SER A 83 -1.49 -47.55 8.43
C SER A 83 -1.21 -46.93 7.06
N ARG A 84 -1.22 -47.75 6.01
CA ARG A 84 -1.10 -47.29 4.62
C ARG A 84 -2.30 -46.46 4.17
N ALA A 85 -3.52 -46.89 4.48
CA ALA A 85 -4.73 -46.14 4.19
C ALA A 85 -4.68 -44.75 4.86
N LYS A 86 -4.30 -44.70 6.15
CA LYS A 86 -4.16 -43.43 6.87
C LYS A 86 -3.12 -42.50 6.25
N ILE A 87 -1.97 -43.01 5.82
CA ILE A 87 -0.94 -42.19 5.15
C ILE A 87 -1.50 -41.59 3.86
N ASN A 88 -2.22 -42.37 3.06
CA ASN A 88 -2.84 -41.89 1.83
C ASN A 88 -3.90 -40.81 2.11
N ASP A 89 -4.73 -40.99 3.14
CA ASP A 89 -5.72 -40.01 3.57
C ASP A 89 -5.06 -38.71 4.05
N ASP A 90 -3.99 -38.81 4.84
CA ASP A 90 -3.21 -37.66 5.33
C ASP A 90 -2.61 -36.88 4.13
N LEU A 91 -2.10 -37.58 3.10
CA LEU A 91 -1.56 -36.95 1.88
C LEU A 91 -2.65 -36.27 1.03
N LEU A 92 -3.81 -36.90 0.87
CA LEU A 92 -4.97 -36.32 0.18
C LEU A 92 -5.45 -35.05 0.90
N TYR A 93 -5.52 -35.11 2.23
CA TYR A 93 -5.90 -34.00 3.07
C TYR A 93 -4.94 -32.82 2.93
N ILE A 94 -3.62 -33.05 3.02
CA ILE A 94 -2.61 -32.00 2.81
C ILE A 94 -2.77 -31.38 1.41
N ASN A 95 -2.95 -32.21 0.38
CA ASN A 95 -3.10 -31.72 -1.00
C ASN A 95 -4.33 -30.81 -1.17
N ASP A 96 -5.46 -31.17 -0.56
CA ASP A 96 -6.67 -30.36 -0.58
C ASP A 96 -6.49 -29.02 0.14
N MET A 97 -5.82 -29.03 1.30
CA MET A 97 -5.50 -27.79 2.03
C MET A 97 -4.58 -26.87 1.24
N LEU A 98 -3.54 -27.41 0.59
CA LEU A 98 -2.64 -26.64 -0.27
C LEU A 98 -3.39 -26.00 -1.44
N LYS A 99 -4.30 -26.75 -2.07
CA LYS A 99 -5.14 -26.25 -3.16
C LYS A 99 -6.07 -25.14 -2.68
N THR A 100 -6.79 -25.36 -1.59
CA THR A 100 -7.72 -24.37 -1.01
C THR A 100 -7.00 -23.08 -0.64
N ASN A 101 -5.85 -23.19 0.03
CA ASN A 101 -5.03 -22.02 0.39
C ASN A 101 -4.55 -21.24 -0.83
N LYS A 102 -4.20 -21.94 -1.92
CA LYS A 102 -3.77 -21.31 -3.17
C LYS A 102 -4.90 -20.55 -3.85
N GLU A 103 -6.10 -21.11 -3.87
CA GLU A 103 -7.30 -20.46 -4.40
C GLU A 103 -7.64 -19.21 -3.58
N GLU A 104 -7.60 -19.29 -2.25
CA GLU A 104 -7.80 -18.15 -1.37
C GLU A 104 -6.74 -17.06 -1.57
N LEU A 105 -5.45 -17.40 -1.65
CA LEU A 105 -4.40 -16.42 -1.95
C LEU A 105 -4.63 -15.71 -3.29
N ASN A 106 -5.08 -16.43 -4.31
CA ASN A 106 -5.42 -15.83 -5.61
C ASN A 106 -6.65 -14.92 -5.53
N ARG A 107 -7.65 -15.29 -4.74
CA ARG A 107 -8.83 -14.46 -4.45
C ARG A 107 -8.39 -13.16 -3.76
N LEU A 108 -7.61 -13.24 -2.68
CA LEU A 108 -7.08 -12.08 -1.95
C LEU A 108 -6.23 -11.19 -2.86
N ARG A 109 -5.35 -11.75 -3.69
CA ARG A 109 -4.57 -10.98 -4.69
C ARG A 109 -5.45 -10.23 -5.67
N THR A 110 -6.48 -10.90 -6.20
CA THR A 110 -7.37 -10.30 -7.20
C THR A 110 -8.20 -9.19 -6.57
N LYS A 111 -8.66 -9.39 -5.34
CA LYS A 111 -9.41 -8.40 -4.57
C LYS A 111 -8.54 -7.18 -4.26
N LEU A 112 -7.31 -7.38 -3.80
CA LEU A 112 -6.37 -6.30 -3.48
C LEU A 112 -6.03 -5.45 -4.72
N LYS A 113 -5.93 -6.07 -5.91
CA LYS A 113 -5.71 -5.35 -7.17
C LYS A 113 -6.90 -4.51 -7.62
N LYS A 114 -8.11 -4.95 -7.29
CA LYS A 114 -9.36 -4.29 -7.68
C LYS A 114 -9.82 -3.25 -6.65
N SER A 115 -9.33 -3.34 -5.42
CA SER A 115 -9.70 -2.42 -4.37
C SER A 115 -8.92 -1.11 -4.45
N SER A 116 -9.48 -0.06 -3.84
CA SER A 116 -8.78 1.20 -3.65
C SER A 116 -7.73 1.12 -2.54
N LEU A 117 -7.65 -0.02 -1.83
CA LEU A 117 -6.75 -0.25 -0.71
C LEU A 117 -5.33 -0.60 -1.21
N HIS A 118 -4.46 0.41 -1.23
CA HIS A 118 -3.06 0.23 -1.60
C HIS A 118 -2.22 -0.04 -0.33
N SER A 119 -2.19 -1.29 0.13
CA SER A 119 -1.38 -1.71 1.28
C SER A 119 -0.21 -2.59 0.85
N SER A 120 1.01 -2.08 1.03
CA SER A 120 2.24 -2.82 0.74
C SER A 120 2.44 -4.00 1.72
N GLU A 121 1.95 -3.85 2.95
CA GLU A 121 2.04 -4.82 4.03
C GLU A 121 1.15 -6.05 3.77
N LEU A 122 -0.08 -5.84 3.30
CA LEU A 122 -0.95 -6.93 2.89
C LEU A 122 -0.35 -7.68 1.71
N GLN A 123 0.21 -6.96 0.74
CA GLN A 123 0.85 -7.58 -0.41
C GLN A 123 2.05 -8.46 0.00
N LYS A 124 2.95 -7.93 0.83
CA LYS A 124 4.10 -8.69 1.37
C LYS A 124 3.64 -9.92 2.16
N THR A 125 2.57 -9.80 2.94
CA THR A 125 2.01 -10.93 3.69
C THR A 125 1.48 -12.01 2.76
N ILE A 126 0.69 -11.65 1.74
CA ILE A 126 0.21 -12.58 0.71
C ILE A 126 1.40 -13.28 0.02
N GLU A 127 2.45 -12.55 -0.33
CA GLU A 127 3.66 -13.12 -0.95
C GLU A 127 4.37 -14.12 -0.04
N ARG A 128 4.55 -13.77 1.25
CA ARG A 128 5.15 -14.67 2.24
C ARG A 128 4.33 -15.95 2.37
N LEU A 129 3.01 -15.84 2.52
CA LEU A 129 2.12 -17.00 2.62
C LEU A 129 2.16 -17.87 1.36
N THR A 130 2.25 -17.24 0.18
CA THR A 130 2.42 -17.96 -1.09
C THR A 130 3.69 -18.79 -1.07
N LYS A 131 4.83 -18.21 -0.71
CA LYS A 131 6.10 -18.94 -0.63
C LYS A 131 6.03 -20.11 0.35
N SER A 132 5.43 -19.91 1.52
CA SER A 132 5.26 -20.99 2.50
C SER A 132 4.40 -22.16 1.97
N ILE A 133 3.34 -21.87 1.20
CA ILE A 133 2.53 -22.90 0.53
C ILE A 133 3.34 -23.65 -0.54
N GLU A 134 4.15 -22.94 -1.33
CA GLU A 134 5.02 -23.54 -2.33
C GLU A 134 6.06 -24.47 -1.71
N GLU A 135 6.68 -24.04 -0.61
CA GLU A 135 7.61 -24.85 0.17
C GLU A 135 6.95 -26.12 0.72
N GLN A 136 5.75 -26.01 1.30
CA GLN A 136 5.02 -27.20 1.79
C GLN A 136 4.61 -28.12 0.63
N GLY A 137 4.25 -27.57 -0.53
CA GLY A 137 3.96 -28.34 -1.74
C GLY A 137 5.17 -29.12 -2.25
N ALA A 138 6.36 -28.51 -2.24
CA ALA A 138 7.61 -29.17 -2.60
C ALA A 138 7.95 -30.31 -1.63
N LYS A 139 7.76 -30.09 -0.32
CA LYS A 139 7.92 -31.16 0.68
C LYS A 139 6.96 -32.32 0.45
N LEU A 140 5.68 -32.04 0.16
CA LEU A 140 4.68 -33.08 -0.14
C LEU A 140 5.13 -33.95 -1.32
N ILE A 141 5.72 -33.35 -2.37
CA ILE A 141 6.29 -34.09 -3.51
C ILE A 141 7.37 -35.07 -3.06
N ILE A 142 8.31 -34.59 -2.23
CA ILE A 142 9.42 -35.39 -1.72
C ILE A 142 8.90 -36.54 -0.86
N LEU A 143 8.00 -36.27 0.10
CA LEU A 143 7.40 -37.30 0.95
C LEU A 143 6.73 -38.40 0.12
N LYS A 144 6.02 -38.02 -0.95
CA LYS A 144 5.36 -39.00 -1.83
C LYS A 144 6.36 -39.84 -2.61
N ALA A 145 7.45 -39.24 -3.08
CA ALA A 145 8.49 -39.96 -3.79
C ALA A 145 9.18 -40.98 -2.86
N ASP A 146 9.45 -40.60 -1.61
CA ASP A 146 10.04 -41.48 -0.60
C ASP A 146 9.09 -42.65 -0.25
N LEU A 147 7.79 -42.36 -0.05
CA LEU A 147 6.77 -43.39 0.19
C LEU A 147 6.60 -44.35 -0.99
N ALA A 148 6.67 -43.84 -2.23
CA ALA A 148 6.58 -44.65 -3.44
C ALA A 148 7.81 -45.56 -3.62
N ALA A 149 9.01 -45.08 -3.26
CA ALA A 149 10.24 -45.85 -3.31
C ALA A 149 10.30 -46.97 -2.26
N LYS A 150 9.52 -46.87 -1.18
CA LYS A 150 9.50 -47.79 -0.03
C LYS A 150 8.30 -48.79 -0.06
N ASP A 151 7.92 -49.29 -1.23
CA ASP A 151 6.96 -50.41 -1.43
C ASP A 151 5.43 -50.13 -1.32
N SER A 152 4.90 -48.89 -1.29
CA SER A 152 3.43 -48.70 -1.16
C SER A 152 2.79 -47.57 -1.98
N LEU A 153 2.15 -47.97 -3.09
CA LEU A 153 0.85 -47.49 -3.59
C LEU A 153 0.62 -45.97 -3.69
N ILE A 154 0.93 -45.34 -4.83
CA ILE A 154 0.29 -44.07 -5.21
C ILE A 154 0.13 -44.00 -6.74
N SER A 155 -0.96 -44.57 -7.28
CA SER A 155 -1.29 -44.43 -8.72
C SER A 155 -2.03 -43.12 -9.04
N ASP A 156 -2.67 -42.48 -8.05
CA ASP A 156 -3.64 -41.40 -8.32
C ASP A 156 -3.14 -39.98 -8.02
N LEU A 157 -2.13 -39.81 -7.16
CA LEU A 157 -1.69 -38.48 -6.71
C LEU A 157 -0.64 -37.84 -7.64
N GLY A 158 -0.17 -38.55 -8.69
CA GLY A 158 0.86 -38.10 -9.64
C GLY A 158 0.38 -37.05 -10.66
N ILE A 159 -0.93 -37.01 -10.94
CA ILE A 159 -1.51 -36.09 -11.93
C ILE A 159 -1.81 -34.72 -11.31
N THR A 160 -2.33 -34.69 -10.08
CA THR A 160 -2.73 -33.43 -9.40
C THR A 160 -1.54 -32.60 -8.94
N VAL A 161 -0.45 -33.24 -8.51
CA VAL A 161 0.73 -32.54 -7.98
C VAL A 161 1.62 -31.96 -9.09
N ASN A 162 1.71 -32.60 -10.25
CA ASN A 162 2.34 -31.99 -11.43
C ASN A 162 1.56 -30.77 -11.95
N LYS A 163 0.22 -30.80 -11.87
CA LYS A 163 -0.61 -29.63 -12.16
C LYS A 163 -0.42 -28.53 -11.11
N LEU A 164 -0.35 -28.89 -9.83
CA LEU A 164 -0.07 -27.94 -8.74
C LEU A 164 1.30 -27.27 -8.91
N GLY A 165 2.33 -28.03 -9.31
CA GLY A 165 3.67 -27.54 -9.62
C GLY A 165 3.71 -26.60 -10.84
N LYS A 166 3.04 -26.95 -11.94
CA LYS A 166 2.90 -26.04 -13.11
C LYS A 166 2.14 -24.75 -12.78
N ASP A 167 1.09 -24.85 -11.98
CA ASP A 167 0.34 -23.68 -11.52
C ASP A 167 1.18 -22.84 -10.54
N VAL A 168 2.13 -23.43 -9.80
CA VAL A 168 3.11 -22.71 -8.95
C VAL A 168 4.14 -21.99 -9.81
N GLU A 169 4.69 -22.64 -10.83
CA GLU A 169 5.65 -22.01 -11.76
C GLU A 169 5.01 -20.84 -12.52
N THR A 170 3.74 -20.98 -12.89
CA THR A 170 2.95 -19.90 -13.50
C THR A 170 2.72 -18.76 -12.51
N LEU A 171 2.38 -19.07 -11.25
CA LEU A 171 2.25 -18.05 -10.20
C LEU A 171 3.58 -17.36 -9.87
N LYS A 172 4.69 -18.09 -9.86
CA LYS A 172 6.04 -17.55 -9.62
C LYS A 172 6.45 -16.60 -10.73
N THR A 173 6.28 -16.99 -11.99
CA THR A 173 6.58 -16.15 -13.16
C THR A 173 5.72 -14.87 -13.13
N ASP A 174 4.43 -15.02 -12.84
CA ASP A 174 3.55 -13.87 -12.68
C ASP A 174 3.96 -12.98 -11.51
N ASN A 175 4.44 -13.55 -10.40
CA ASN A 175 4.83 -12.82 -9.20
C ASN A 175 6.15 -12.08 -9.40
N GLU A 176 7.16 -12.69 -10.04
CA GLU A 176 8.43 -12.02 -10.34
C GLU A 176 8.25 -10.85 -11.30
N VAL A 177 7.48 -11.03 -12.38
CA VAL A 177 7.13 -9.95 -13.33
C VAL A 177 6.31 -8.86 -12.67
N LYS A 178 5.41 -9.21 -11.76
CA LYS A 178 4.59 -8.22 -11.02
C LYS A 178 5.37 -7.53 -9.92
N GLN A 179 6.30 -8.20 -9.25
CA GLN A 179 7.17 -7.59 -8.25
C GLN A 179 8.10 -6.56 -8.89
N THR A 180 8.67 -6.86 -10.07
CA THR A 180 9.42 -5.86 -10.83
C THR A 180 8.54 -4.68 -11.22
N LYS A 181 7.29 -4.93 -11.64
CA LYS A 181 6.35 -3.86 -11.99
C LYS A 181 5.90 -3.03 -10.79
N ILE A 182 5.70 -3.66 -9.64
CA ILE A 182 5.31 -3.00 -8.39
C ILE A 182 6.46 -2.20 -7.82
N SER A 183 7.68 -2.75 -7.82
CA SER A 183 8.88 -1.99 -7.45
C SER A 183 9.11 -0.80 -8.37
N ALA A 184 8.91 -0.95 -9.69
CA ALA A 184 9.00 0.17 -10.63
C ALA A 184 7.88 1.21 -10.43
N GLN A 185 6.66 0.76 -10.10
CA GLN A 185 5.54 1.64 -9.78
C GLN A 185 5.73 2.36 -8.45
N GLU A 186 6.23 1.69 -7.41
CA GLU A 186 6.61 2.31 -6.13
C GLU A 186 7.70 3.36 -6.35
N GLU A 187 8.74 3.04 -7.13
CA GLU A 187 9.79 3.99 -7.47
C GLU A 187 9.19 5.22 -8.16
N THR A 188 8.25 5.02 -9.09
CA THR A 188 7.57 6.13 -9.79
C THR A 188 6.66 6.95 -8.86
N ILE A 189 5.83 6.29 -8.03
CA ILE A 189 4.87 6.92 -7.12
C ILE A 189 5.58 7.74 -6.03
N HIS A 190 6.73 7.25 -5.58
CA HIS A 190 7.53 7.89 -4.54
C HIS A 190 8.64 8.77 -5.10
N THR A 191 8.76 8.92 -6.42
CA THR A 191 9.66 9.91 -7.00
C THR A 191 9.11 11.32 -6.76
N ALA A 192 9.95 12.19 -6.22
CA ALA A 192 9.76 13.63 -6.20
C ALA A 192 10.97 14.34 -6.84
N TRP A 193 10.79 15.61 -7.18
CA TRP A 193 11.78 16.43 -7.85
C TRP A 193 11.92 17.74 -7.12
N TYR A 194 13.14 18.15 -6.83
CA TYR A 194 13.39 19.46 -6.24
C TYR A 194 14.46 20.24 -6.98
N VAL A 195 14.38 21.56 -6.87
CA VAL A 195 15.38 22.50 -7.35
C VAL A 195 15.43 23.69 -6.40
N PHE A 196 16.63 24.21 -6.18
CA PHE A 196 16.81 25.53 -5.60
C PHE A 196 17.79 26.33 -6.47
N GLY A 197 17.58 27.63 -6.57
CA GLY A 197 18.43 28.50 -7.37
C GLY A 197 18.02 29.95 -7.28
N THR A 198 18.89 30.83 -7.78
CA THR A 198 18.59 32.26 -7.87
C THR A 198 17.43 32.49 -8.83
N ARG A 199 16.72 33.61 -8.65
CA ARG A 199 15.64 33.99 -9.57
C ARG A 199 16.08 34.05 -11.04
N LYS A 200 17.35 34.40 -11.29
CA LYS A 200 17.93 34.45 -12.64
C LYS A 200 18.06 33.04 -13.23
N GLU A 201 18.67 32.12 -12.49
CA GLU A 201 18.83 30.72 -12.92
C GLU A 201 17.49 30.03 -13.15
N LEU A 202 16.53 30.21 -12.23
CA LEU A 202 15.20 29.63 -12.37
C LEU A 202 14.44 30.17 -13.60
N LYS A 203 14.71 31.42 -14.01
CA LYS A 203 14.14 32.01 -15.23
C LYS A 203 14.82 31.49 -16.50
N GLU A 204 16.15 31.41 -16.50
CA GLU A 204 16.92 30.85 -17.62
C GLU A 204 16.49 29.40 -17.93
N GLN A 205 16.19 28.63 -16.89
CA GLN A 205 15.71 27.24 -17.01
C GLN A 205 14.19 27.13 -17.26
N LYS A 206 13.50 28.27 -17.47
CA LYS A 206 12.03 28.36 -17.65
C LYS A 206 11.21 27.75 -16.49
N ILE A 207 11.80 27.59 -15.31
CA ILE A 207 11.14 27.07 -14.11
C ILE A 207 10.23 28.14 -13.50
N VAL A 208 10.64 29.39 -13.60
CA VAL A 208 9.86 30.58 -13.24
C VAL A 208 9.72 31.48 -14.46
N THR A 209 8.51 31.92 -14.75
CA THR A 209 8.24 32.89 -15.82
C THR A 209 7.59 34.15 -15.24
N SER A 210 8.03 35.32 -15.69
CA SER A 210 7.38 36.61 -15.40
C SER A 210 6.97 37.26 -16.72
N GLU A 211 5.68 37.47 -16.95
CA GLU A 211 5.16 38.14 -18.14
C GLU A 211 5.05 39.66 -17.85
N GLY A 212 6.15 40.39 -17.93
CA GLY A 212 6.17 41.84 -17.69
C GLY A 212 6.26 42.28 -16.21
N ILE A 213 6.37 43.60 -16.00
CA ILE A 213 6.70 44.22 -14.70
C ILE A 213 5.56 44.09 -13.67
N PHE A 214 4.32 43.88 -14.12
CA PHE A 214 3.12 43.84 -13.28
C PHE A 214 2.44 42.46 -13.16
N SER A 215 3.00 41.39 -13.75
CA SER A 215 2.40 40.05 -13.64
C SER A 215 2.92 39.27 -12.44
N SER A 216 2.05 38.44 -11.86
CA SER A 216 2.44 37.44 -10.87
C SER A 216 3.38 36.42 -11.52
N SER A 217 4.45 36.07 -10.81
CA SER A 217 5.39 35.05 -11.29
C SER A 217 4.70 33.69 -11.33
N LYS A 218 4.72 33.05 -12.50
CA LYS A 218 4.19 31.69 -12.71
C LYS A 218 5.34 30.70 -12.53
N VAL A 219 5.06 29.56 -11.90
CA VAL A 219 6.05 28.54 -11.52
C VAL A 219 5.61 27.22 -12.17
N LEU A 220 6.53 26.47 -12.77
CA LEU A 220 6.28 25.18 -13.44
C LEU A 220 5.22 25.26 -14.58
N GLN A 221 5.42 26.14 -15.56
CA GLN A 221 4.61 26.16 -16.80
C GLN A 221 4.90 24.94 -17.69
N SER A 222 4.00 24.55 -18.59
CA SER A 222 4.04 23.26 -19.31
C SER A 222 5.37 22.89 -20.02
N ASP A 223 6.23 23.85 -20.34
CA ASP A 223 7.51 23.69 -21.03
C ASP A 223 8.78 23.91 -20.16
N PHE A 224 8.68 23.85 -18.82
CA PHE A 224 9.85 24.03 -17.94
C PHE A 224 10.92 22.93 -18.09
N ASN A 225 12.20 23.27 -17.87
CA ASN A 225 13.30 22.30 -17.97
C ASN A 225 13.29 21.29 -16.80
N LYS A 226 12.71 20.11 -17.03
CA LYS A 226 12.66 19.01 -16.05
C LYS A 226 14.04 18.43 -15.71
N ASN A 227 15.02 18.55 -16.61
CA ASN A 227 16.37 17.98 -16.39
C ASN A 227 17.18 18.77 -15.35
N TYR A 228 16.71 19.98 -15.01
CA TYR A 228 17.35 20.81 -13.99
C TYR A 228 16.90 20.46 -12.56
N PHE A 229 15.98 19.51 -12.40
CA PHE A 229 15.52 19.04 -11.10
C PHE A 229 16.32 17.83 -10.64
N VAL A 230 16.62 17.81 -9.34
CA VAL A 230 17.18 16.65 -8.67
C VAL A 230 16.05 15.67 -8.35
N ARG A 231 16.16 14.46 -8.89
CA ARG A 231 15.25 13.34 -8.60
C ARG A 231 15.56 12.77 -7.21
N ILE A 232 14.54 12.57 -6.39
CA ILE A 232 14.66 12.04 -5.02
C ILE A 232 13.55 11.03 -4.68
N ASP A 233 13.76 10.20 -3.67
CA ASP A 233 12.69 9.45 -3.00
C ASP A 233 12.01 10.35 -1.96
N ALA A 234 10.74 10.62 -2.19
CA ALA A 234 9.87 11.47 -1.38
C ALA A 234 9.71 10.97 0.06
N ARG A 235 9.91 9.67 0.32
CA ARG A 235 9.77 9.06 1.66
C ARG A 235 11.00 9.28 2.54
N GLN A 236 12.17 9.30 1.92
CA GLN A 236 13.46 9.31 2.62
C GLN A 236 14.02 10.72 2.78
N THR A 237 13.70 11.62 1.85
CA THR A 237 14.23 12.99 1.86
C THR A 237 13.53 13.82 2.94
N LYS A 238 14.19 13.98 4.08
CA LYS A 238 13.71 14.78 5.23
C LYS A 238 14.39 16.14 5.36
N SER A 239 15.54 16.33 4.73
CA SER A 239 16.28 17.59 4.76
C SER A 239 16.85 17.94 3.39
N ILE A 240 16.83 19.24 3.07
CA ILE A 240 17.44 19.78 1.86
C ILE A 240 18.27 21.01 2.26
N PRO A 241 19.60 20.94 2.27
CA PRO A 241 20.46 22.08 2.53
C PRO A 241 20.45 23.03 1.32
N LEU A 242 20.21 24.32 1.56
CA LEU A 242 20.03 25.32 0.50
C LEU A 242 21.26 26.21 0.29
N TYR A 243 22.24 26.13 1.20
CA TYR A 243 23.53 26.85 1.14
C TYR A 243 23.40 28.37 0.89
N SER A 244 22.28 28.97 1.33
CA SER A 244 22.01 30.40 1.14
C SER A 244 21.42 31.04 2.39
N THR A 245 21.67 32.34 2.54
CA THR A 245 21.22 33.16 3.67
C THR A 245 19.77 33.61 3.57
N ARG A 246 19.12 33.47 2.39
CA ARG A 246 17.68 33.64 2.19
C ARG A 246 17.14 32.50 1.34
N ALA A 247 15.95 32.03 1.68
CA ALA A 247 15.25 30.98 0.95
C ALA A 247 13.75 31.25 0.95
N LYS A 248 13.12 31.04 -0.21
CA LYS A 248 11.68 31.18 -0.39
C LYS A 248 11.15 30.04 -1.25
N ILE A 249 10.27 29.22 -0.68
CA ILE A 249 9.57 28.18 -1.44
C ILE A 249 8.55 28.85 -2.38
N LEU A 250 8.60 28.48 -3.66
CA LEU A 250 7.74 29.02 -4.71
C LEU A 250 6.58 28.09 -5.07
N THR A 251 6.70 26.79 -4.77
CA THR A 251 5.65 25.79 -4.98
C THR A 251 4.74 25.65 -3.77
N SER A 252 3.49 25.23 -3.99
CA SER A 252 2.52 25.07 -2.90
C SER A 252 2.79 23.78 -2.11
N HIS A 253 3.24 23.93 -0.87
CA HIS A 253 3.34 22.86 0.12
C HIS A 253 2.71 23.32 1.44
N SER A 254 2.14 22.39 2.21
CA SER A 254 1.50 22.74 3.48
C SER A 254 2.52 23.26 4.48
N LYS A 255 2.31 24.47 5.00
CA LYS A 255 3.23 25.11 5.98
C LYS A 255 3.39 24.31 7.27
N SER A 256 2.43 23.44 7.62
CA SER A 256 2.54 22.56 8.80
C SER A 256 3.45 21.35 8.57
N THR A 257 3.86 21.08 7.34
CA THR A 257 4.59 19.87 6.95
C THR A 257 6.10 20.09 6.78
N TYR A 258 6.58 21.33 6.99
CA TYR A 258 7.99 21.66 6.89
C TYR A 258 8.39 22.87 7.75
N THR A 259 9.69 22.99 8.05
CA THR A 259 10.31 24.16 8.67
C THR A 259 11.52 24.61 7.85
N LEU A 260 11.84 25.91 7.90
CA LEU A 260 13.07 26.47 7.35
C LEU A 260 13.93 26.92 8.53
N GLU A 261 15.02 26.21 8.76
CA GLU A 261 15.93 26.46 9.88
C GLU A 261 17.27 26.96 9.37
N LYS A 262 18.00 27.69 10.21
CA LYS A 262 19.36 28.14 9.90
C LYS A 262 20.36 27.22 10.57
N GLU A 263 21.23 26.63 9.77
CA GLU A 263 22.36 25.84 10.22
C GLU A 263 23.64 26.47 9.66
N ASN A 264 24.58 26.84 10.54
CA ASN A 264 25.85 27.48 10.17
C ASN A 264 25.67 28.73 9.26
N GLY A 265 24.60 29.50 9.48
CA GLY A 265 24.30 30.71 8.71
C GLY A 265 23.51 30.49 7.41
N ASN A 266 23.35 29.24 6.96
CA ASN A 266 22.62 28.88 5.75
C ASN A 266 21.26 28.25 6.07
N PHE A 267 20.28 28.43 5.20
CA PHE A 267 18.98 27.77 5.35
C PHE A 267 19.02 26.29 4.98
N VAL A 268 18.32 25.49 5.78
CA VAL A 268 18.01 24.07 5.54
C VAL A 268 16.49 23.92 5.60
N LEU A 269 15.91 23.30 4.58
CA LEU A 269 14.52 22.88 4.60
C LEU A 269 14.42 21.54 5.33
N LEU A 270 13.63 21.49 6.39
CA LEU A 270 13.32 20.27 7.12
C LEU A 270 11.86 19.88 6.87
N ILE A 271 11.64 18.68 6.37
CA ILE A 271 10.32 18.13 6.06
C ILE A 271 9.90 17.26 7.25
N THR A 272 8.91 17.72 8.00
CA THR A 272 8.42 17.06 9.23
C THR A 272 7.38 15.99 8.94
N ASP A 273 6.59 16.16 7.86
CA ASP A 273 5.67 15.16 7.33
C ASP A 273 5.87 15.04 5.81
N THR A 274 6.65 14.03 5.41
CA THR A 274 6.96 13.79 3.99
C THR A 274 5.72 13.46 3.16
N LYS A 275 4.74 12.74 3.73
CA LYS A 275 3.53 12.36 3.02
C LYS A 275 2.64 13.58 2.76
N GLY A 276 2.43 14.41 3.79
CA GLY A 276 1.70 15.66 3.67
C GLY A 276 2.38 16.65 2.73
N PHE A 277 3.71 16.79 2.85
CA PHE A 277 4.49 17.72 2.05
C PHE A 277 4.43 17.43 0.55
N TRP A 278 4.57 16.16 0.16
CA TRP A 278 4.55 15.72 -1.25
C TRP A 278 3.15 15.34 -1.77
N SER A 279 2.09 15.66 -1.02
CA SER A 279 0.70 15.37 -1.44
C SER A 279 0.14 16.40 -2.43
N ILE A 280 0.56 17.66 -2.31
CA ILE A 280 0.05 18.79 -3.11
C ILE A 280 0.83 18.91 -4.42
N SER A 281 2.15 18.77 -4.37
CA SER A 281 3.03 18.82 -5.53
C SER A 281 4.18 17.83 -5.38
N LYS A 282 4.54 17.13 -6.46
CA LYS A 282 5.77 16.31 -6.56
C LYS A 282 7.00 17.12 -6.96
N TYR A 283 6.81 18.38 -7.31
CA TYR A 283 7.87 19.32 -7.66
C TYR A 283 7.99 20.38 -6.57
N LEU A 284 9.23 20.57 -6.09
CA LEU A 284 9.60 21.60 -5.14
C LEU A 284 10.53 22.60 -5.80
N VAL A 285 10.17 23.88 -5.77
CA VAL A 285 11.01 24.98 -6.29
C VAL A 285 11.29 25.95 -5.16
N ILE A 286 12.56 26.26 -4.94
CA ILE A 286 13.02 27.18 -3.91
C ILE A 286 13.85 28.28 -4.55
N GLU A 287 13.44 29.53 -4.36
CA GLU A 287 14.22 30.71 -4.72
C GLU A 287 15.19 31.00 -3.58
N VAL A 288 16.48 31.07 -3.91
CA VAL A 288 17.55 31.55 -3.02
C VAL A 288 18.12 32.86 -3.56
N ASP A 289 18.92 33.56 -2.76
CA ASP A 289 19.60 34.79 -3.17
C ASP A 289 20.66 34.58 -4.25
#